data_AF-A0A8H7ASC7-F1
#
_entry.id   AF-A0A8H7ASC7-F1
#
_cell.length_a   1.000
_cell.length_b   1.000
_cell.length_c   1.000
_cell.angle_alpha   90.00
_cell.angle_beta   90.00
_cell.angle_gamma   90.00
#
_symmetry.space_group_name_H-M   'P 1'
#
loop_
_entity.id
_entity.type
_entity.pdbx_description
1 polymer ?
#
loop_
_entity_poly.entity_id
_entity_poly.type
_entity_poly.pdbx_seq_one_letter_code
_entity_poly.pdbx_strand_id
1 'polypeptide(L)'
;MPFPATLNAKPKIIFFTDFDGTVTANDSNDYLTDHHGYGVVRRRQGNLDVLNAKVEIRDNFRTMIESWQLSFPECISILSKNIKLDPHFTAFYKWSVDNHVPVIVLSSGMVPIIRALLQHLLGEEEGRKIEVVANMPIAKPPVNDLNRKNGWTIQYHDDSTFGHDKSLTIRPYAEAIAKMPRSEQPTLLYAGDGLSDMCAARETDLLFAKKGHDLVTVCEREGLPFTLFEDWSDILSKTKDIFEGRTDVRKVAELGRKEAQRDPEKAAHMNLHKAGRTEMVR
;
A
#
# COMPACT_ATOMS: atom_id res chain seq x y z
N MET A 1 15.99 -8.06 -0.69
CA MET A 1 16.38 -9.15 -1.62
C MET A 1 15.15 -9.51 -2.41
N PRO A 2 15.23 -9.86 -3.71
CA PRO A 2 14.06 -10.28 -4.47
C PRO A 2 13.75 -11.78 -4.33
N PHE A 3 12.59 -12.19 -4.84
CA PHE A 3 12.26 -13.60 -5.03
C PHE A 3 13.24 -14.25 -6.04
N PRO A 4 13.69 -15.50 -5.85
CA PRO A 4 13.43 -16.39 -4.71
C PRO A 4 14.44 -16.22 -3.54
N ALA A 5 15.41 -15.31 -3.66
CA ALA A 5 16.49 -15.14 -2.67
C ALA A 5 15.95 -14.83 -1.26
N THR A 6 14.89 -14.03 -1.16
CA THR A 6 14.19 -13.77 0.11
C THR A 6 13.72 -15.05 0.78
N LEU A 7 13.14 -15.97 0.02
CA LEU A 7 12.60 -17.20 0.55
C LEU A 7 13.72 -18.22 0.85
N ASN A 8 14.78 -18.23 0.05
CA ASN A 8 15.98 -19.05 0.30
C ASN A 8 16.69 -18.70 1.61
N ALA A 9 16.51 -17.48 2.12
CA ALA A 9 17.01 -17.07 3.44
C ALA A 9 16.22 -17.69 4.61
N LYS A 10 15.17 -18.48 4.33
CA LYS A 10 14.29 -19.16 5.31
C LYS A 10 13.80 -18.24 6.44
N PRO A 11 13.18 -17.08 6.10
CA PRO A 11 12.63 -16.20 7.13
C PRO A 11 11.46 -16.89 7.84
N LYS A 12 11.16 -16.46 9.08
CA LYS A 12 9.92 -16.88 9.78
C LYS A 12 8.69 -16.12 9.29
N ILE A 13 8.89 -14.87 8.90
CA ILE A 13 7.86 -13.96 8.41
C ILE A 13 8.42 -13.22 7.19
N ILE A 14 7.61 -13.03 6.16
CA ILE A 14 7.86 -12.06 5.10
C ILE A 14 6.78 -10.98 5.21
N PHE A 15 7.21 -9.73 5.32
CA PHE A 15 6.31 -8.61 5.51
C PHE A 15 6.22 -7.78 4.23
N PHE A 16 5.09 -7.86 3.56
CA PHE A 16 4.75 -7.00 2.44
C PHE A 16 4.03 -5.75 2.95
N THR A 17 4.17 -4.63 2.26
CA THR A 17 3.47 -3.40 2.64
C THR A 17 3.20 -2.50 1.44
N ASP A 18 2.08 -1.80 1.46
CA ASP A 18 1.93 -0.59 0.65
C ASP A 18 2.88 0.51 1.16
N PHE A 19 3.04 1.57 0.38
CA PHE A 19 3.88 2.70 0.70
C PHE A 19 3.07 3.93 1.10
N ASP A 20 2.37 4.51 0.13
CA ASP A 20 1.57 5.72 0.31
C ASP A 20 0.40 5.44 1.24
N GLY A 21 0.16 6.29 2.24
CA GLY A 21 -0.92 6.11 3.22
C GLY A 21 -0.69 5.01 4.26
N THR A 22 0.31 4.15 4.05
CA THR A 22 0.69 3.04 4.93
C THR A 22 2.05 3.25 5.58
N VAL A 23 3.16 3.17 4.84
CA VAL A 23 4.52 3.50 5.34
C VAL A 23 4.67 5.00 5.56
N THR A 24 4.09 5.81 4.68
CA THR A 24 4.04 7.26 4.82
C THR A 24 2.74 7.68 5.48
N ALA A 25 2.81 8.75 6.27
CA ALA A 25 1.62 9.30 6.94
C ALA A 25 0.60 9.89 5.95
N ASN A 26 1.05 10.26 4.74
CA ASN A 26 0.23 10.82 3.69
C ASN A 26 0.59 10.21 2.33
N ASP A 27 -0.39 10.12 1.45
CA ASP A 27 -0.20 9.66 0.07
C ASP A 27 0.52 10.73 -0.77
N SER A 28 1.65 10.35 -1.37
CA SER A 28 2.49 11.22 -2.17
C SER A 28 1.87 11.61 -3.52
N ASN A 29 1.10 10.71 -4.13
CA ASN A 29 0.41 10.98 -5.39
C ASN A 29 -0.78 11.91 -5.18
N ASP A 30 -1.54 11.70 -4.09
CA ASP A 30 -2.57 12.61 -3.64
C ASP A 30 -1.98 13.99 -3.38
N TYR A 31 -0.85 14.07 -2.66
CA TYR A 31 -0.19 15.34 -2.37
C TYR A 31 0.17 16.12 -3.65
N LEU A 32 0.81 15.46 -4.63
CA LEU A 32 1.16 16.10 -5.90
C LEU A 32 -0.08 16.50 -6.69
N THR A 33 -1.11 15.66 -6.71
CA THR A 33 -2.37 15.96 -7.41
C THR A 33 -3.09 17.15 -6.79
N ASP A 34 -3.10 17.24 -5.47
CA ASP A 34 -3.81 18.27 -4.72
C ASP A 34 -3.15 19.64 -4.82
N HIS A 35 -1.81 19.68 -4.85
CA HIS A 35 -1.05 20.94 -4.80
C HIS A 35 -0.44 21.35 -6.15
N HIS A 36 -0.22 20.40 -7.06
CA HIS A 36 0.47 20.62 -8.34
C HIS A 36 -0.26 20.03 -9.55
N GLY A 37 -1.40 19.37 -9.33
CA GLY A 37 -2.28 18.85 -10.34
C GLY A 37 -3.61 19.60 -10.40
N TYR A 38 -4.69 18.86 -10.62
CA TYR A 38 -6.03 19.43 -10.75
C TYR A 38 -6.76 19.70 -9.42
N GLY A 39 -6.13 19.45 -8.27
CA GLY A 39 -6.67 19.75 -6.94
C GLY A 39 -7.61 18.69 -6.32
N VAL A 40 -7.86 18.89 -5.02
CA VAL A 40 -8.58 17.95 -4.13
C VAL A 40 -9.97 17.56 -4.63
N VAL A 41 -10.74 18.53 -5.12
CA VAL A 41 -12.14 18.30 -5.54
C VAL A 41 -12.21 17.29 -6.67
N ARG A 42 -11.40 17.47 -7.72
CA ARG A 42 -11.39 16.57 -8.87
C ARG A 42 -10.79 15.22 -8.53
N ARG A 43 -9.76 15.19 -7.68
CA ARG A 43 -9.16 13.94 -7.19
C ARG A 43 -10.18 13.07 -6.46
N ARG A 44 -10.89 13.66 -5.48
CA ARG A 44 -11.92 12.96 -4.70
C ARG A 44 -13.05 12.46 -5.59
N GLN A 45 -13.46 13.24 -6.59
CA GLN A 45 -14.45 12.78 -7.57
C GLN A 45 -13.95 11.57 -8.37
N GLY A 46 -12.69 11.58 -8.82
CA GLY A 46 -12.07 10.44 -9.49
C GLY A 46 -12.05 9.17 -8.61
N ASN A 47 -11.72 9.31 -7.32
CA ASN A 47 -11.76 8.20 -6.36
C ASN A 47 -13.19 7.65 -6.19
N LEU A 48 -14.20 8.52 -6.15
CA LEU A 48 -15.61 8.09 -6.11
C LEU A 48 -16.03 7.37 -7.41
N ASP A 49 -15.55 7.81 -8.56
CA ASP A 49 -15.88 7.17 -9.84
C ASP A 49 -15.23 5.78 -9.96
N VAL A 50 -14.02 5.61 -9.41
CA VAL A 50 -13.38 4.30 -9.21
C VAL A 50 -14.21 3.42 -8.28
N LEU A 51 -14.59 3.93 -7.10
CA LEU A 51 -15.40 3.20 -6.12
C LEU A 51 -16.73 2.71 -6.69
N ASN A 52 -17.32 3.49 -7.58
CA ASN A 52 -18.58 3.17 -8.26
C ASN A 52 -18.38 2.41 -9.58
N ALA A 53 -17.17 1.90 -9.86
CA ALA A 53 -16.83 1.13 -11.05
C ALA A 53 -17.14 1.84 -12.38
N LYS A 54 -17.05 3.18 -12.42
CA LYS A 54 -17.23 3.98 -13.64
C LYS A 54 -15.94 4.13 -14.44
N VAL A 55 -14.80 4.12 -13.75
CA VAL A 55 -13.47 4.30 -14.32
C VAL A 55 -12.52 3.30 -13.64
N GLU A 56 -11.62 2.71 -14.41
CA GLU A 56 -10.59 1.81 -13.87
C GLU A 56 -9.56 2.60 -13.05
N ILE A 57 -9.05 1.98 -11.97
CA ILE A 57 -8.05 2.58 -11.06
C ILE A 57 -6.84 3.09 -11.85
N ARG A 58 -6.31 2.25 -12.74
CA ARG A 58 -5.17 2.57 -13.60
C ARG A 58 -5.42 3.82 -14.44
N ASP A 59 -6.59 3.96 -15.03
CA ASP A 59 -6.87 5.09 -15.91
C ASP A 59 -7.10 6.37 -15.10
N ASN A 60 -7.82 6.30 -13.96
CA ASN A 60 -7.93 7.42 -13.03
C ASN A 60 -6.55 7.91 -12.56
N PHE A 61 -5.67 6.98 -12.19
CA PHE A 61 -4.32 7.32 -11.74
C PHE A 61 -3.47 7.98 -12.83
N ARG A 62 -3.61 7.55 -14.09
CA ARG A 62 -2.97 8.24 -15.23
C ARG A 62 -3.45 9.70 -15.32
N THR A 63 -4.74 9.95 -15.14
CA THR A 63 -5.27 11.34 -15.19
C THR A 63 -4.73 12.21 -14.06
N MET A 64 -4.47 11.63 -12.87
CA MET A 64 -3.81 12.32 -11.76
C MET A 64 -2.41 12.75 -12.20
N ILE A 65 -1.58 11.81 -12.65
CA ILE A 65 -0.20 12.06 -13.08
C ILE A 65 -0.13 13.09 -14.21
N GLU A 66 -0.99 12.94 -15.22
CA GLU A 66 -1.02 13.86 -16.36
C GLU A 66 -1.48 15.28 -16.01
N SER A 67 -2.11 15.47 -14.85
CA SER A 67 -2.46 16.81 -14.36
C SER A 67 -1.26 17.57 -13.79
N TRP A 68 -0.20 16.87 -13.38
CA TRP A 68 0.94 17.48 -12.67
C TRP A 68 1.77 18.37 -13.59
N GLN A 69 1.86 19.66 -13.27
CA GLN A 69 2.65 20.63 -14.04
C GLN A 69 4.13 20.66 -13.62
N LEU A 70 4.74 19.47 -13.53
CA LEU A 70 6.07 19.22 -12.97
C LEU A 70 6.93 18.31 -13.87
N SER A 71 8.23 18.55 -13.85
CA SER A 71 9.23 17.54 -14.25
C SER A 71 9.36 16.47 -13.16
N PHE A 72 9.84 15.29 -13.53
CA PHE A 72 9.95 14.18 -12.59
C PHE A 72 10.92 14.47 -11.41
N PRO A 73 12.08 15.13 -11.61
CA PRO A 73 12.93 15.55 -10.48
C PRO A 73 12.27 16.57 -9.54
N GLU A 74 11.42 17.47 -10.07
CA GLU A 74 10.65 18.40 -9.23
C GLU A 74 9.70 17.63 -8.30
N CYS A 75 9.03 16.58 -8.81
CA CYS A 75 8.19 15.70 -7.98
C CYS A 75 8.96 15.13 -6.78
N ILE A 76 10.15 14.56 -7.01
CA ILE A 76 10.99 13.99 -5.95
C ILE A 76 11.39 15.07 -4.92
N SER A 77 11.82 16.24 -5.39
CA SER A 77 12.24 17.35 -4.53
C SER A 77 11.11 17.88 -3.64
N ILE A 78 9.90 18.01 -4.21
CA ILE A 78 8.71 18.46 -3.48
C ILE A 78 8.31 17.40 -2.45
N LEU A 79 8.22 16.14 -2.86
CA LEU A 79 7.78 15.06 -1.98
C LEU A 79 8.74 14.84 -0.81
N SER A 80 10.05 14.90 -1.04
CA SER A 80 11.06 14.73 0.03
C SER A 80 10.90 15.76 1.15
N LYS A 81 10.41 16.97 0.84
CA LYS A 81 10.20 18.03 1.84
C LYS A 81 8.92 17.82 2.65
N ASN A 82 7.88 17.28 2.01
CA ASN A 82 6.51 17.33 2.51
C ASN A 82 5.99 15.98 3.03
N ILE A 83 6.47 14.86 2.49
CA ILE A 83 6.06 13.53 2.93
C ILE A 83 6.89 13.11 4.13
N LYS A 84 6.22 12.49 5.11
CA LYS A 84 6.80 11.95 6.33
C LYS A 84 6.46 10.47 6.45
N LEU A 85 7.34 9.73 7.10
CA LEU A 85 7.01 8.37 7.53
C LEU A 85 5.91 8.41 8.59
N ASP A 86 5.19 7.31 8.68
CA ASP A 86 4.53 6.99 9.93
C ASP A 86 5.55 7.03 11.10
N PRO A 87 5.19 7.65 12.25
CA PRO A 87 6.12 7.82 13.37
C PRO A 87 6.73 6.52 13.90
N HIS A 88 6.05 5.39 13.73
CA HIS A 88 6.44 4.10 14.28
C HIS A 88 7.08 3.16 13.25
N PHE A 89 7.07 3.50 11.95
CA PHE A 89 7.64 2.64 10.91
C PHE A 89 9.13 2.38 11.10
N THR A 90 9.90 3.39 11.51
CA THR A 90 11.34 3.22 11.75
C THR A 90 11.62 2.20 12.87
N ALA A 91 10.80 2.17 13.92
CA ALA A 91 10.92 1.19 14.99
C ALA A 91 10.57 -0.22 14.50
N PHE A 92 9.53 -0.36 13.67
CA PHE A 92 9.21 -1.62 13.01
C PHE A 92 10.36 -2.12 12.12
N TYR A 93 10.88 -1.25 11.25
CA TYR A 93 11.92 -1.63 10.29
C TYR A 93 13.22 -2.07 10.99
N LYS A 94 13.64 -1.38 12.05
CA LYS A 94 14.81 -1.82 12.84
C LYS A 94 14.59 -3.19 13.44
N TRP A 95 13.43 -3.41 14.07
CA TRP A 95 13.07 -4.72 14.61
C TRP A 95 13.05 -5.81 13.52
N SER A 96 12.54 -5.50 12.32
CA SER A 96 12.48 -6.47 11.23
C SER A 96 13.87 -6.86 10.73
N VAL A 97 14.79 -5.89 10.63
CA VAL A 97 16.21 -6.15 10.30
C VAL A 97 16.86 -7.06 11.35
N ASP A 98 16.74 -6.71 12.64
CA ASP A 98 17.34 -7.49 13.74
C ASP A 98 16.82 -8.94 13.80
N ASN A 99 15.58 -9.16 13.37
CA ASN A 99 14.91 -10.46 13.41
C ASN A 99 14.87 -11.19 12.05
N HIS A 100 15.59 -10.69 11.05
CA HIS A 100 15.65 -11.26 9.70
C HIS A 100 14.26 -11.44 9.08
N VAL A 101 13.37 -10.47 9.31
CA VAL A 101 12.05 -10.37 8.68
C VAL A 101 12.18 -9.44 7.47
N PRO A 102 12.13 -9.97 6.23
CA PRO A 102 12.23 -9.16 5.03
C PRO A 102 11.01 -8.24 4.92
N VAL A 103 11.27 -6.97 4.60
CA VAL A 103 10.24 -5.97 4.29
C VAL A 103 10.28 -5.66 2.80
N ILE A 104 9.14 -5.85 2.11
CA ILE A 104 9.00 -5.66 0.67
C ILE A 104 7.86 -4.66 0.42
N VAL A 105 8.19 -3.55 -0.23
CA VAL A 105 7.20 -2.51 -0.57
C VAL A 105 6.57 -2.82 -1.92
N LEU A 106 5.25 -2.91 -1.96
CA LEU A 106 4.43 -3.10 -3.16
C LEU A 106 3.51 -1.90 -3.32
N SER A 107 3.80 -1.02 -4.29
CA SER A 107 3.11 0.28 -4.39
C SER A 107 2.71 0.63 -5.81
N SER A 108 1.53 1.24 -5.95
CA SER A 108 1.09 1.84 -7.22
C SER A 108 1.85 3.13 -7.55
N GLY A 109 2.68 3.66 -6.65
CA GLY A 109 3.59 4.77 -6.93
C GLY A 109 4.70 4.39 -7.93
N MET A 110 5.78 5.17 -7.96
CA MET A 110 6.90 4.93 -8.88
C MET A 110 8.21 4.66 -8.14
N VAL A 111 8.95 3.63 -8.56
CA VAL A 111 10.17 3.16 -7.89
C VAL A 111 11.15 4.30 -7.57
N PRO A 112 11.49 5.23 -8.50
CA PRO A 112 12.47 6.27 -8.19
C PRO A 112 12.00 7.27 -7.11
N ILE A 113 10.69 7.56 -7.05
CA ILE A 113 10.11 8.42 -6.00
C ILE A 113 10.16 7.70 -4.65
N ILE A 114 9.65 6.47 -4.59
CA ILE A 114 9.62 5.66 -3.37
C ILE A 114 11.05 5.46 -2.85
N ARG A 115 11.99 5.15 -3.73
CA ARG A 115 13.41 4.98 -3.39
C ARG A 115 14.02 6.25 -2.81
N ALA A 116 13.76 7.41 -3.43
CA ALA A 116 14.26 8.69 -2.93
C ALA A 116 13.67 9.03 -1.55
N LEU A 117 12.37 8.78 -1.35
CA LEU A 117 11.70 8.99 -0.06
C LEU A 117 12.22 8.04 1.02
N LEU A 118 12.37 6.75 0.73
CA LEU A 118 12.96 5.79 1.68
C LEU A 118 14.37 6.19 2.09
N GLN A 119 15.23 6.58 1.15
CA GLN A 119 16.59 7.04 1.45
C GLN A 119 16.60 8.34 2.26
N HIS A 120 15.73 9.28 1.93
CA HIS A 120 15.62 10.54 2.66
C HIS A 120 15.12 10.34 4.09
N LEU A 121 14.15 9.45 4.28
CA LEU A 121 13.42 9.34 5.54
C LEU A 121 13.95 8.25 6.49
N LEU A 122 14.48 7.14 5.98
CA LEU A 122 15.10 6.07 6.78
C LEU A 122 16.63 6.16 6.82
N GLY A 123 17.23 6.98 5.96
CA GLY A 123 18.67 7.04 5.74
C GLY A 123 19.10 6.30 4.47
N GLU A 124 20.21 6.76 3.89
CA GLU A 124 20.64 6.38 2.54
C GLU A 124 20.89 4.87 2.38
N GLU A 125 21.61 4.27 3.33
CA GLU A 125 21.94 2.84 3.29
C GLU A 125 20.72 1.95 3.48
N GLU A 126 19.90 2.23 4.51
CA GLU A 126 18.73 1.41 4.83
C GLU A 126 17.63 1.55 3.75
N GLY A 127 17.37 2.76 3.28
CA GLY A 127 16.38 3.02 2.23
C GLY A 127 16.73 2.35 0.88
N ARG A 128 18.02 2.05 0.62
CA ARG A 128 18.43 1.26 -0.56
C ARG A 128 18.17 -0.24 -0.41
N LYS A 129 18.21 -0.78 0.81
CA LYS A 129 18.11 -2.23 1.07
C LYS A 129 16.69 -2.77 0.94
N ILE A 130 15.68 -1.94 1.19
CA ILE A 130 14.27 -2.31 1.07
C ILE A 130 13.96 -2.66 -0.39
N GLU A 131 13.36 -3.83 -0.62
CA GLU A 131 12.87 -4.17 -1.95
C GLU A 131 11.64 -3.33 -2.26
N VAL A 132 11.59 -2.76 -3.48
CA VAL A 132 10.46 -1.96 -3.95
C VAL A 132 10.02 -2.52 -5.29
N VAL A 133 8.76 -2.97 -5.37
CA VAL A 133 8.08 -3.31 -6.61
C VAL A 133 6.96 -2.30 -6.80
N ALA A 134 7.04 -1.55 -7.91
CA ALA A 134 6.14 -0.46 -8.21
C ALA A 134 6.19 -0.13 -9.71
N ASN A 135 5.44 0.89 -10.11
CA ASN A 135 5.47 1.43 -11.47
C ASN A 135 6.78 2.19 -11.75
N MET A 136 7.00 2.56 -13.02
CA MET A 136 8.17 3.31 -13.46
C MET A 136 7.74 4.60 -14.18
N PRO A 137 8.53 5.69 -14.12
CA PRO A 137 8.36 6.80 -15.05
C PRO A 137 8.92 6.42 -16.42
N ILE A 138 8.29 6.91 -17.49
CA ILE A 138 8.78 6.78 -18.85
C ILE A 138 8.68 8.11 -19.58
N ALA A 139 9.59 8.34 -20.53
CA ALA A 139 9.56 9.51 -21.39
C ALA A 139 8.26 9.55 -22.23
N LYS A 140 7.64 10.73 -22.32
CA LYS A 140 6.39 10.97 -23.05
C LYS A 140 6.64 11.88 -24.27
N PRO A 141 6.31 11.44 -25.50
CA PRO A 141 6.37 12.31 -26.68
C PRO A 141 5.40 13.49 -26.60
N PRO A 142 5.69 14.63 -27.27
CA PRO A 142 6.86 14.87 -28.12
C PRO A 142 8.12 15.29 -27.34
N VAL A 143 8.00 15.61 -26.04
CA VAL A 143 9.10 16.18 -25.25
C VAL A 143 10.17 15.14 -24.91
N ASN A 144 9.77 13.91 -24.57
CA ASN A 144 10.65 12.76 -24.34
C ASN A 144 11.81 13.00 -23.34
N ASP A 145 11.55 13.73 -22.25
CA ASP A 145 12.56 14.05 -21.23
C ASP A 145 11.92 14.18 -19.83
N LEU A 146 12.33 13.31 -18.90
CA LEU A 146 11.85 13.32 -17.52
C LEU A 146 12.18 14.63 -16.78
N ASN A 147 13.23 15.34 -17.19
CA ASN A 147 13.65 16.61 -16.60
C ASN A 147 12.82 17.80 -17.10
N ARG A 148 11.85 17.55 -17.99
CA ARG A 148 10.99 18.59 -18.56
C ARG A 148 9.53 18.32 -18.20
N LYS A 149 8.80 19.40 -17.95
CA LYS A 149 7.34 19.35 -17.77
C LYS A 149 6.70 18.74 -19.03
N ASN A 150 5.68 17.92 -18.83
CA ASN A 150 5.00 17.16 -19.90
C ASN A 150 5.92 16.19 -20.69
N GLY A 151 7.15 15.95 -20.24
CA GLY A 151 8.10 15.06 -20.90
C GLY A 151 8.13 13.64 -20.36
N TRP A 152 7.25 13.31 -19.42
CA TRP A 152 7.15 11.99 -18.83
C TRP A 152 5.71 11.62 -18.51
N THR A 153 5.50 10.32 -18.30
CA THR A 153 4.27 9.72 -17.79
C THR A 153 4.60 8.43 -17.05
N ILE A 154 3.59 7.70 -16.62
CA ILE A 154 3.72 6.41 -15.96
C ILE A 154 3.80 5.26 -16.97
N GLN A 155 4.77 4.38 -16.74
CA GLN A 155 4.79 3.01 -17.24
C GLN A 155 4.29 2.10 -16.11
N TYR A 156 3.15 1.45 -16.37
CA TYR A 156 2.57 0.49 -15.44
C TYR A 156 3.43 -0.78 -15.34
N HIS A 157 3.42 -1.37 -14.16
CA HIS A 157 4.13 -2.61 -13.84
C HIS A 157 3.53 -3.81 -14.56
N ASP A 158 2.21 -3.80 -14.75
CA ASP A 158 1.45 -4.83 -15.44
C ASP A 158 0.23 -4.26 -16.17
N ASP A 159 -0.43 -5.13 -16.94
CA ASP A 159 -1.57 -4.77 -17.79
C ASP A 159 -2.93 -4.83 -17.06
N SER A 160 -2.96 -5.09 -15.75
CA SER A 160 -4.21 -5.15 -14.98
C SER A 160 -4.93 -3.80 -14.93
N THR A 161 -6.19 -3.81 -14.46
CA THR A 161 -6.96 -2.60 -14.20
C THR A 161 -6.43 -1.76 -13.03
N PHE A 162 -5.52 -2.32 -12.23
CA PHE A 162 -4.78 -1.60 -11.19
C PHE A 162 -3.53 -0.92 -11.75
N GLY A 163 -2.93 -1.49 -12.81
CA GLY A 163 -1.61 -1.11 -13.34
C GLY A 163 -0.43 -1.56 -12.46
N HIS A 164 -0.73 -2.05 -11.27
CA HIS A 164 0.19 -2.71 -10.34
C HIS A 164 -0.63 -3.66 -9.46
N ASP A 165 -0.95 -4.85 -9.98
CA ASP A 165 -1.61 -5.92 -9.24
C ASP A 165 -0.61 -6.58 -8.30
N LYS A 166 -0.68 -6.21 -7.02
CA LYS A 166 0.23 -6.66 -5.96
C LYS A 166 0.20 -8.18 -5.79
N SER A 167 -0.89 -8.85 -6.18
CA SER A 167 -0.98 -10.32 -6.14
C SER A 167 0.03 -10.99 -7.07
N LEU A 168 0.40 -10.35 -8.19
CA LEU A 168 1.38 -10.90 -9.14
C LEU A 168 2.76 -11.05 -8.52
N THR A 169 3.10 -10.17 -7.58
CA THR A 169 4.38 -10.24 -6.85
C THR A 169 4.34 -11.24 -5.69
N ILE A 170 3.21 -11.35 -5.00
CA ILE A 170 3.09 -12.20 -3.80
C ILE A 170 2.85 -13.67 -4.17
N ARG A 171 2.09 -13.95 -5.23
CA ARG A 171 1.70 -15.32 -5.62
C ARG A 171 2.88 -16.28 -5.79
N PRO A 172 4.01 -15.90 -6.43
CA PRO A 172 5.18 -16.78 -6.49
C PRO A 172 5.72 -17.21 -5.12
N TYR A 173 5.64 -16.32 -4.12
CA TYR A 173 5.98 -16.67 -2.73
C TYR A 173 4.98 -17.69 -2.18
N ALA A 174 3.69 -17.38 -2.24
CA ALA A 174 2.63 -18.24 -1.71
C ALA A 174 2.68 -19.66 -2.33
N GLU A 175 2.84 -19.75 -3.65
CA GLU A 175 2.95 -21.03 -4.38
C GLU A 175 4.20 -21.82 -4.00
N ALA A 176 5.33 -21.15 -3.76
CA ALA A 176 6.56 -21.80 -3.32
C ALA A 176 6.43 -22.30 -1.88
N ILE A 177 5.88 -21.47 -0.97
CA ILE A 177 5.65 -21.78 0.44
C ILE A 177 4.69 -22.96 0.59
N ALA A 178 3.62 -23.03 -0.20
CA ALA A 178 2.67 -24.14 -0.17
C ALA A 178 3.31 -25.51 -0.45
N LYS A 179 4.47 -25.55 -1.13
CA LYS A 179 5.23 -26.77 -1.43
C LYS A 179 6.27 -27.11 -0.36
N MET A 180 6.47 -26.26 0.65
CA MET A 180 7.45 -26.44 1.72
C MET A 180 6.90 -27.28 2.87
N PRO A 181 7.75 -27.96 3.66
CA PRO A 181 7.37 -28.53 4.94
C PRO A 181 6.76 -27.48 5.86
N ARG A 182 5.67 -27.79 6.58
CA ARG A 182 4.97 -26.83 7.45
C ARG A 182 5.88 -26.14 8.47
N SER A 183 6.91 -26.81 8.95
CA SER A 183 7.89 -26.25 9.91
C SER A 183 8.83 -25.21 9.29
N GLU A 184 8.88 -25.10 7.97
CA GLU A 184 9.73 -24.17 7.22
C GLU A 184 8.92 -23.09 6.47
N GLN A 185 7.59 -23.13 6.57
CA GLN A 185 6.73 -22.15 5.91
C GLN A 185 6.78 -20.80 6.65
N PRO A 186 7.28 -19.71 6.03
CA PRO A 186 7.12 -18.38 6.58
C PRO A 186 5.64 -17.99 6.62
N THR A 187 5.27 -17.14 7.58
CA THR A 187 4.01 -16.40 7.55
C THR A 187 4.12 -15.20 6.62
N LEU A 188 3.17 -15.03 5.71
CA LEU A 188 3.05 -13.88 4.83
C LEU A 188 2.12 -12.84 5.46
N LEU A 189 2.65 -11.66 5.77
CA LEU A 189 1.88 -10.54 6.29
C LEU A 189 1.85 -9.40 5.27
N TYR A 190 0.75 -8.66 5.24
CA TYR A 190 0.62 -7.47 4.39
C TYR A 190 0.07 -6.28 5.18
N ALA A 191 0.55 -5.07 4.98
CA ALA A 191 -0.08 -3.84 5.48
C ALA A 191 -0.52 -2.92 4.33
N GLY A 192 -1.74 -2.37 4.42
CA GLY A 192 -2.28 -1.48 3.40
C GLY A 192 -3.48 -0.66 3.89
N ASP A 193 -3.80 0.39 3.15
CA ASP A 193 -4.91 1.31 3.44
C ASP A 193 -5.88 1.47 2.27
N GLY A 194 -5.53 1.01 1.07
CA GLY A 194 -6.29 1.26 -0.16
C GLY A 194 -7.01 0.03 -0.71
N LEU A 195 -8.03 0.25 -1.54
CA LEU A 195 -8.71 -0.85 -2.24
C LEU A 195 -7.79 -1.63 -3.21
N SER A 196 -6.69 -1.02 -3.66
CA SER A 196 -5.70 -1.73 -4.47
C SER A 196 -5.02 -2.87 -3.71
N ASP A 197 -5.04 -2.86 -2.37
CA ASP A 197 -4.45 -3.88 -1.50
C ASP A 197 -5.29 -5.15 -1.38
N MET A 198 -6.54 -5.14 -1.85
CA MET A 198 -7.41 -6.32 -1.78
C MET A 198 -6.81 -7.54 -2.49
N CYS A 199 -6.07 -7.31 -3.58
CA CYS A 199 -5.39 -8.38 -4.32
C CYS A 199 -4.27 -9.01 -3.46
N ALA A 200 -3.56 -8.23 -2.65
CA ALA A 200 -2.54 -8.73 -1.75
C ALA A 200 -3.11 -9.51 -0.56
N ALA A 201 -4.26 -9.07 -0.03
CA ALA A 201 -4.95 -9.73 1.07
C ALA A 201 -5.32 -11.20 0.76
N ARG A 202 -5.55 -11.53 -0.52
CA ARG A 202 -5.89 -12.90 -0.96
C ARG A 202 -4.69 -13.83 -1.06
N GLU A 203 -3.49 -13.27 -1.16
CA GLU A 203 -2.24 -14.03 -1.34
C GLU A 203 -1.39 -14.07 -0.06
N THR A 204 -1.89 -13.51 1.05
CA THR A 204 -1.20 -13.45 2.35
C THR A 204 -2.01 -14.09 3.47
N ASP A 205 -1.35 -14.44 4.58
CA ASP A 205 -1.99 -15.11 5.71
C ASP A 205 -2.78 -14.16 6.60
N LEU A 206 -2.38 -12.89 6.66
CA LEU A 206 -3.04 -11.85 7.42
C LEU A 206 -2.76 -10.46 6.84
N LEU A 207 -3.85 -9.71 6.61
CA LEU A 207 -3.82 -8.31 6.25
C LEU A 207 -3.91 -7.40 7.49
N PHE A 208 -3.01 -6.45 7.62
CA PHE A 208 -3.18 -5.26 8.45
C PHE A 208 -3.88 -4.20 7.60
N ALA A 209 -5.15 -3.95 7.90
CA ALA A 209 -5.97 -2.96 7.20
C ALA A 209 -6.07 -1.68 8.04
N LYS A 210 -5.80 -0.53 7.41
CA LYS A 210 -5.82 0.75 8.11
C LYS A 210 -7.24 1.08 8.59
N LYS A 211 -7.37 1.42 9.87
CA LYS A 211 -8.66 1.73 10.48
C LYS A 211 -9.32 2.94 9.81
N GLY A 212 -10.64 2.87 9.58
CA GLY A 212 -11.42 3.94 8.95
C GLY A 212 -11.36 3.97 7.41
N HIS A 213 -10.65 3.04 6.76
CA HIS A 213 -10.55 2.97 5.31
C HIS A 213 -11.46 1.92 4.68
N ASP A 214 -11.83 2.11 3.40
CA ASP A 214 -12.73 1.23 2.65
C ASP A 214 -12.25 -0.23 2.57
N LEU A 215 -10.92 -0.45 2.65
CA LEU A 215 -10.31 -1.77 2.69
C LEU A 215 -10.89 -2.65 3.82
N VAL A 216 -11.18 -2.06 4.99
CA VAL A 216 -11.79 -2.77 6.13
C VAL A 216 -13.17 -3.33 5.74
N THR A 217 -14.01 -2.48 5.15
CA THR A 217 -15.38 -2.86 4.74
C THR A 217 -15.35 -4.00 3.72
N VAL A 218 -14.40 -3.96 2.78
CA VAL A 218 -14.28 -5.03 1.78
C VAL A 218 -13.76 -6.33 2.40
N CYS A 219 -12.78 -6.25 3.31
CA CYS A 219 -12.27 -7.45 3.99
C CYS A 219 -13.35 -8.16 4.81
N GLU A 220 -14.22 -7.42 5.49
CA GLU A 220 -15.38 -8.00 6.18
C GLU A 220 -16.36 -8.65 5.21
N ARG A 221 -16.70 -7.97 4.12
CA ARG A 221 -17.65 -8.45 3.10
C ARG A 221 -17.17 -9.75 2.45
N GLU A 222 -15.87 -9.84 2.15
CA GLU A 222 -15.28 -10.98 1.44
C GLU A 222 -14.75 -12.07 2.39
N GLY A 223 -14.83 -11.84 3.71
CA GLY A 223 -14.40 -12.79 4.72
C GLY A 223 -12.89 -12.99 4.79
N LEU A 224 -12.10 -12.04 4.28
CA LEU A 224 -10.64 -12.08 4.28
C LEU A 224 -10.07 -12.06 5.72
N PRO A 225 -8.92 -12.71 5.99
CA PRO A 225 -8.24 -12.60 7.28
C PRO A 225 -7.58 -11.21 7.41
N PHE A 226 -8.06 -10.40 8.35
CA PHE A 226 -7.50 -9.07 8.57
C PHE A 226 -7.51 -8.66 10.04
N THR A 227 -6.64 -7.72 10.39
CA THR A 227 -6.64 -6.99 11.65
C THR A 227 -6.50 -5.50 11.40
N LEU A 228 -6.98 -4.69 12.35
CA LEU A 228 -6.89 -3.24 12.24
C LEU A 228 -5.52 -2.74 12.70
N PHE A 229 -5.06 -1.65 12.10
CA PHE A 229 -3.99 -0.83 12.62
C PHE A 229 -4.34 0.66 12.47
N GLU A 230 -3.91 1.47 13.44
CA GLU A 230 -3.94 2.93 13.34
C GLU A 230 -2.60 3.46 12.81
N ASP A 231 -1.50 2.90 13.33
CA ASP A 231 -0.12 3.22 12.94
C ASP A 231 0.78 1.97 13.01
N TRP A 232 2.09 2.15 12.78
CA TRP A 232 3.03 1.01 12.77
C TRP A 232 3.36 0.43 14.15
N SER A 233 2.93 1.05 15.26
CA SER A 233 3.08 0.47 16.60
C SER A 233 2.18 -0.74 16.79
N ASP A 234 0.96 -0.69 16.25
CA ASP A 234 0.02 -1.83 16.20
C ASP A 234 0.60 -2.99 15.38
N ILE A 235 1.11 -2.67 14.19
CA ILE A 235 1.74 -3.64 13.29
C ILE A 235 2.91 -4.30 13.99
N LEU A 236 3.80 -3.51 14.61
CA LEU A 236 4.95 -4.02 15.34
C LEU A 236 4.55 -4.95 16.49
N SER A 237 3.57 -4.56 17.32
CA SER A 237 3.13 -5.37 18.46
C SER A 237 2.60 -6.72 18.00
N LYS A 238 1.65 -6.72 17.06
CA LYS A 238 1.01 -7.96 16.58
C LYS A 238 1.99 -8.84 15.81
N THR A 239 2.89 -8.25 15.01
CA THR A 239 3.91 -9.00 14.26
C THR A 239 4.92 -9.67 15.19
N LYS A 240 5.33 -9.01 16.29
CA LYS A 240 6.16 -9.63 17.34
C LYS A 240 5.46 -10.83 17.98
N ASP A 241 4.19 -10.68 18.34
CA ASP A 241 3.43 -11.78 18.95
C ASP A 241 3.31 -12.99 18.03
N ILE A 242 3.13 -12.76 16.72
CA ILE A 242 3.12 -13.83 15.71
C ILE A 242 4.52 -14.45 15.57
N PHE A 243 5.57 -13.62 15.44
CA PHE A 243 6.95 -14.07 15.27
C PHE A 243 7.46 -14.93 16.43
N GLU A 244 7.07 -14.58 17.65
CA GLU A 244 7.45 -15.27 18.88
C GLU A 244 6.53 -16.47 19.22
N GLY A 245 5.46 -16.69 18.44
CA GLY A 245 4.50 -17.77 18.67
C GLY A 245 3.59 -17.55 19.89
N ARG A 246 3.46 -16.30 20.38
CA ARG A 246 2.49 -15.93 21.43
C ARG A 246 1.05 -15.92 20.92
N THR A 247 0.87 -15.72 19.62
CA THR A 247 -0.41 -15.83 18.91
C THR A 247 -0.18 -16.37 17.50
N ASP A 248 -1.27 -16.64 16.78
CA ASP A 248 -1.25 -16.96 15.35
C ASP A 248 -2.17 -16.00 14.55
N VAL A 249 -2.01 -16.03 13.23
CA VAL A 249 -2.77 -15.20 12.29
C VAL A 249 -4.28 -15.38 12.37
N ARG A 250 -4.78 -16.58 12.69
CA ARG A 250 -6.22 -16.86 12.79
C ARG A 250 -6.81 -16.15 14.00
N LYS A 251 -6.16 -16.28 15.16
CA LYS A 251 -6.59 -15.58 16.39
C LYS A 251 -6.53 -14.07 16.24
N VAL A 252 -5.49 -13.54 15.58
CA VAL A 252 -5.37 -12.10 15.31
C VAL A 252 -6.47 -11.62 14.36
N ALA A 253 -6.78 -12.38 13.31
CA ALA A 253 -7.87 -12.07 12.38
C ALA A 253 -9.26 -12.09 13.05
N GLU A 254 -9.52 -13.08 13.91
CA GLU A 254 -10.78 -13.17 14.66
C GLU A 254 -11.00 -11.97 15.60
N LEU A 255 -9.95 -11.52 16.28
CA LEU A 255 -9.99 -10.34 17.14
C LEU A 255 -10.19 -9.07 16.33
N GLY A 256 -9.43 -8.90 15.24
CA GLY A 256 -9.55 -7.76 14.33
C GLY A 256 -10.95 -7.61 13.75
N ARG A 257 -11.59 -8.73 13.35
CA ARG A 257 -12.97 -8.72 12.87
C ARG A 257 -13.97 -8.29 13.95
N LYS A 258 -13.80 -8.75 15.20
CA LYS A 258 -14.66 -8.33 16.32
C LYS A 258 -14.50 -6.85 16.63
N GLU A 259 -13.29 -6.31 16.48
CA GLU A 259 -12.99 -4.90 16.65
C GLU A 259 -13.66 -4.04 15.56
N ALA A 260 -13.50 -4.41 14.29
CA ALA A 260 -14.11 -3.71 13.15
C ALA A 260 -15.64 -3.68 13.21
N GLN A 261 -16.28 -4.72 13.75
CA GLN A 261 -17.73 -4.77 13.95
C GLN A 261 -18.22 -3.83 15.05
N ARG A 262 -17.35 -3.43 15.98
CA ARG A 262 -17.65 -2.54 17.11
C ARG A 262 -17.30 -1.09 16.82
N ASP A 263 -16.67 -0.80 15.69
CA ASP A 263 -16.19 0.54 15.34
C ASP A 263 -17.37 1.52 15.19
N PRO A 264 -17.49 2.54 16.06
CA PRO A 264 -18.55 3.53 15.98
C PRO A 264 -18.48 4.42 14.72
N GLU A 265 -17.31 4.58 14.09
CA GLU A 265 -17.19 5.36 12.85
C GLU A 265 -17.93 4.70 11.67
N LYS A 266 -18.03 3.37 11.69
CA LYS A 266 -18.85 2.59 10.75
C LYS A 266 -20.33 2.92 10.87
N ALA A 267 -20.83 3.15 12.09
CA ALA A 267 -22.21 3.56 12.32
C ALA A 267 -22.48 4.97 11.75
N ALA A 268 -21.49 5.86 11.77
CA ALA A 268 -21.57 7.21 11.19
C ALA A 268 -21.49 7.20 9.65
N HIS A 269 -20.57 6.42 9.08
CA HIS A 269 -20.36 6.35 7.63
C HIS A 269 -21.52 5.67 6.88
N MET A 270 -22.17 4.67 7.50
CA MET A 270 -23.42 4.08 6.99
C MET A 270 -24.60 5.06 6.98
N ASN A 271 -24.64 6.01 7.92
CA ASN A 271 -25.70 7.02 7.99
C ASN A 271 -25.53 8.09 6.89
N LEU A 272 -24.31 8.46 6.52
CA LEU A 272 -24.02 9.38 5.41
C LEU A 272 -24.38 8.78 4.04
N HIS A 273 -24.10 7.49 3.80
CA HIS A 273 -24.51 6.82 2.56
C HIS A 273 -26.03 6.64 2.43
N LYS A 274 -26.76 6.47 3.54
CA LYS A 274 -28.23 6.46 3.54
C LYS A 274 -28.83 7.85 3.32
N ALA A 275 -28.25 8.90 3.90
CA ALA A 275 -28.68 10.27 3.69
C ALA A 275 -28.54 10.68 2.21
N GLY A 276 -27.39 10.40 1.57
CA GLY A 276 -27.17 10.71 0.15
C GLY A 276 -28.07 9.94 -0.84
N ARG A 277 -28.57 8.75 -0.45
CA ARG A 277 -29.58 8.03 -1.26
C ARG A 277 -31.00 8.58 -1.09
N THR A 278 -31.29 9.28 0.00
CA THR A 278 -32.63 9.81 0.26
C THR A 278 -32.84 11.17 -0.42
N GLU A 279 -31.77 11.93 -0.66
CA GLU A 279 -31.81 13.20 -1.41
C GLU A 279 -31.87 13.02 -2.94
N MET A 280 -31.52 11.85 -3.48
CA MET A 280 -31.68 11.55 -4.93
C MET A 280 -33.06 11.00 -5.31
N VAL A 281 -33.97 10.82 -4.35
CA VAL A 281 -35.33 10.27 -4.56
C VAL A 281 -36.41 11.29 -4.19
N ARG A 282 -36.10 12.59 -4.26
CA ARG A 282 -37.08 13.68 -4.13
C ARG A 282 -36.96 14.67 -5.28
#